data_AF-A0A5E4K7K8-F1
#
_entry.id   AF-A0A5E4K7K8-F1
#
_cell.length_a   1.000
_cell.length_b   1.000
_cell.length_c   1.000
_cell.angle_alpha   90.00
_cell.angle_beta   90.00
_cell.angle_gamma   90.00
#
_symmetry.space_group_name_H-M   'P 1'
#
loop_
_entity.id
_entity.type
_entity.pdbx_description
1 polymer ?
#
loop_
_entity_poly.entity_id
_entity_poly.type
_entity_poly.pdbx_seq_one_letter_code
_entity_poly.pdbx_strand_id
1 'polypeptide(L)' 'MKYSTGDVVKFKIGRDDVQEGEIQVVEENHNEYILYINSFSGWAYKVSENRVISRIAGS' A
#
# COMPACT_ATOMS: atom_id res chain seq x y z
N MET A 1 11.62 2.33 7.14
CA MET A 1 10.59 1.46 6.55
C MET A 1 9.38 1.40 7.48
N LYS A 2 8.24 2.01 7.10
CA LYS A 2 7.05 2.07 7.97
C LYS A 2 6.15 0.84 7.82
N TYR A 3 6.18 0.19 6.66
CA TYR A 3 5.31 -0.93 6.28
C TYR A 3 6.09 -2.20 5.94
N SER A 4 5.41 -3.35 5.94
CA SER A 4 5.97 -4.67 5.68
C SER A 4 4.98 -5.53 4.90
N THR A 5 5.47 -6.58 4.23
CA THR A 5 4.60 -7.58 3.60
C THR A 5 3.61 -8.17 4.62
N GLY A 6 2.36 -8.37 4.21
CA GLY A 6 1.25 -8.83 5.05
C GLY A 6 0.49 -7.70 5.75
N ASP A 7 1.03 -6.47 5.78
CA ASP A 7 0.27 -5.33 6.29
C ASP A 7 -0.95 -5.05 5.41
N VAL A 8 -2.10 -4.89 6.03
CA VAL A 8 -3.29 -4.32 5.38
C VAL A 8 -3.23 -2.81 5.50
N VAL A 9 -3.39 -2.10 4.39
CA VAL A 9 -3.27 -0.65 4.33
C VAL A 9 -4.43 -0.02 3.56
N LYS A 10 -4.77 1.20 3.95
CA LYS A 10 -5.63 2.11 3.18
C LYS A 10 -4.74 3.08 2.40
N PHE A 11 -4.97 3.21 1.10
CA PHE A 11 -4.09 3.98 0.20
C PHE A 11 -4.88 4.67 -0.91
N LYS A 12 -4.31 5.73 -1.48
CA LYS A 12 -4.93 6.49 -2.58
C LYS A 12 -4.54 5.93 -3.95
N ILE A 13 -5.52 5.76 -4.84
CA ILE A 13 -5.38 5.58 -6.29
C ILE A 13 -5.94 6.84 -6.97
N GLY A 14 -5.26 7.39 -7.98
CA GLY A 14 -5.61 8.72 -8.51
C GLY A 14 -5.65 9.84 -7.45
N ARG A 15 -6.54 10.83 -7.65
CA ARG A 15 -6.70 11.99 -6.73
C ARG A 15 -7.66 11.69 -5.58
N ASP A 16 -8.76 11.00 -5.86
CA ASP A 16 -9.89 10.89 -4.94
C ASP A 16 -10.26 9.44 -4.57
N ASP A 17 -9.73 8.44 -5.29
CA ASP A 17 -10.07 7.06 -5.01
C ASP A 17 -9.21 6.51 -3.87
N VAL A 18 -9.87 5.89 -2.90
CA VAL A 18 -9.22 5.24 -1.76
C VAL A 18 -9.54 3.76 -1.82
N GLN A 19 -8.51 2.92 -1.69
CA GLN A 19 -8.64 1.48 -1.66
C GLN A 19 -7.96 0.88 -0.44
N GLU A 20 -8.29 -0.37 -0.16
CA GLU A 20 -7.72 -1.18 0.91
C GLU A 20 -7.17 -2.46 0.31
N GLY A 21 -6.05 -2.94 0.85
CA GLY A 21 -5.38 -4.11 0.34
C GLY A 21 -4.18 -4.51 1.17
N GLU A 22 -3.66 -5.69 0.86
CA GLU A 22 -2.52 -6.28 1.55
C GLU A 22 -1.22 -6.05 0.77
N ILE A 23 -0.20 -5.55 1.46
CA ILE A 23 1.14 -5.39 0.88
C ILE A 23 1.72 -6.78 0.63
N GLN A 24 2.05 -7.05 -0.63
CA GLN A 24 2.68 -8.29 -1.06
C GLN A 24 4.21 -8.15 -1.13
N VAL A 25 4.69 -7.00 -1.60
CA VAL A 25 6.13 -6.73 -1.76
C VAL A 25 6.42 -5.30 -1.34
N VAL A 26 7.55 -5.11 -0.66
CA VAL A 26 8.14 -3.79 -0.45
C VAL A 26 9.48 -3.72 -1.17
N GLU A 27 9.61 -2.75 -2.06
CA GLU A 27 10.82 -2.47 -2.83
C GLU A 27 11.42 -1.15 -2.34
N GLU A 28 12.70 -1.17 -2.00
CA GLU A 28 13.46 0.05 -1.71
C GLU A 28 14.02 0.60 -3.02
N ASN A 29 13.64 1.83 -3.35
CA ASN A 29 14.24 2.62 -4.40
C ASN A 29 15.01 3.76 -3.76
N HIS A 30 16.03 4.29 -4.43
CA HIS A 30 17.10 5.16 -3.93
C HIS A 30 16.72 6.15 -2.79
N ASN A 31 15.51 6.72 -2.79
CA ASN A 31 14.97 7.58 -1.72
C ASN A 31 13.50 7.32 -1.32
N GLU A 32 12.86 6.26 -1.82
CA GLU A 32 11.46 5.96 -1.49
C GLU A 32 11.17 4.46 -1.44
N TYR A 33 10.20 4.07 -0.61
CA TYR A 33 9.67 2.71 -0.62
C TYR A 33 8.48 2.62 -1.58
N ILE A 34 8.53 1.64 -2.48
CA ILE A 34 7.41 1.27 -3.33
C ILE A 34 6.75 0.02 -2.78
N LEU A 35 5.42 0.07 -2.68
CA LEU A 35 4.58 -0.98 -2.15
C LEU A 35 3.79 -1.60 -3.31
N TYR A 36 3.88 -2.92 -3.43
CA TYR A 36 3.01 -3.70 -4.32
C TYR A 36 1.88 -4.24 -3.47
N ILE A 37 0.65 -3.82 -3.77
CA ILE A 37 -0.53 -4.05 -2.95
C ILE A 37 -1.57 -4.81 -3.78
N ASN A 38 -2.02 -5.95 -3.28
CA ASN A 38 -3.22 -6.59 -3.80
C ASN A 38 -4.43 -5.97 -3.11
N SER A 39 -5.20 -5.18 -3.87
CA SER A 39 -6.42 -4.56 -3.39
C SER A 39 -7.53 -5.59 -3.20
N PHE A 40 -8.37 -5.38 -2.20
CA PHE A 40 -9.59 -6.16 -1.99
C PHE A 40 -10.65 -5.89 -3.06
N SER A 41 -10.42 -4.92 -3.96
CA SER A 41 -11.22 -4.75 -5.18
C SER A 41 -10.91 -5.79 -6.27
N GLY A 42 -9.89 -6.64 -6.08
CA GLY A 42 -9.45 -7.65 -7.04
C GLY A 42 -8.34 -7.19 -8.00
N TRP A 43 -7.83 -5.96 -7.83
CA TRP A 43 -6.74 -5.40 -8.64
C TRP A 43 -5.42 -5.35 -7.87
N ALA A 44 -4.30 -5.47 -8.59
CA ALA A 44 -2.97 -5.25 -8.04
C ALA A 44 -2.46 -3.83 -8.38
N TYR A 45 -1.81 -3.18 -7.43
CA TYR A 45 -1.30 -1.80 -7.57
C TYR A 45 0.15 -1.67 -7.13
N LYS A 46 0.88 -0.79 -7.82
CA LYS A 46 2.22 -0.30 -7.44
C LYS A 46 2.08 1.13 -6.91
N VAL A 47 2.41 1.35 -5.65
CA VAL A 47 2.07 2.57 -4.91
C VAL A 47 3.28 3.05 -4.10
N SER A 48 3.64 4.33 -4.18
CA SER A 48 4.67 4.91 -3.29
C SER A 48 4.15 5.01 -1.86
N GLU A 49 5.02 4.79 -0.87
CA GLU A 49 4.70 4.82 0.56
C GLU A 49 3.92 6.08 0.98
N ASN A 50 4.19 7.23 0.35
CA ASN A 50 3.54 8.51 0.65
C ASN A 50 2.04 8.56 0.27
N ARG A 51 1.55 7.61 -0.53
CA ARG A 51 0.13 7.48 -0.89
C ARG A 51 -0.64 6.60 0.08
N VAL A 52 0.04 5.94 1.01
CA VAL A 52 -0.60 5.19 2.08
C VAL A 52 -1.12 6.16 3.13
N ILE A 53 -2.42 6.07 3.41
CA ILE A 53 -3.11 6.89 4.40
C ILE A 53 -2.85 6.30 5.79
N SER A 54 -3.06 4.99 5.96
CA SER A 54 -2.88 4.31 7.25
C SER A 54 -2.72 2.79 7.10
N ARG A 55 -2.07 2.15 8.07
CA ARG A 55 -2.15 0.70 8.31
C ARG A 55 -3.47 0.40 9.03
N ILE A 56 -4.16 -0.65 8.61
CA ILE A 56 -5.35 -1.18 9.26
C ILE A 56 -4.86 -2.31 10.17
N ALA A 57 -4.72 -2.05 11.46
CA ALA A 57 -4.44 -3.12 12.42
C ALA A 57 -5.72 -3.95 12.59
N GLY A 58 -5.62 -5.27 12.42
CA GLY A 58 -6.65 -6.18 12.92
C GLY A 58 -6.71 -6.04 14.43
N SER A 59 -7.86 -5.61 14.95
CA SER A 59 -8.21 -5.59 16.37
C SER A 59 -8.18 -6.99 16.98
#